data_AF-A0A1B6EG42-F1
#
_entry.id   AF-A0A1B6EG42-F1
#
_cell.length_a   1.000
_cell.length_b   1.000
_cell.length_c   1.000
_cell.angle_alpha   90.00
_cell.angle_beta   90.00
_cell.angle_gamma   90.00
#
_symmetry.space_group_name_H-M   'P 1'
#
loop_
_entity.id
_entity.type
_entity.pdbx_description
1 polymer ?
#
loop_
_entity_poly.entity_id
_entity_poly.type
_entity_poly.pdbx_seq_one_letter_code
_entity_poly.pdbx_strand_id
1 'polypeptide(L)'
;MSCYNRQCKECKHKKIQAIREFNHDKEIKYERWIRVTEEVMVKGKIKKCIKTIKETVTTTEQNLLHSLNKAMPSFLKHLRNISHQYKAIDGIKKGLKENDILIQCDFSENYGCKYKEEVQAAHFGGSKGQLSLHTVVVYYKSNEELKSKSFCSVSECLRHDSSSVCAHLTPVIQYMKTELTNLNEVHFLSDGPTSQYRNRKMFHFIATYLPKALGAKVIKWHYTEQGHGKGAPDGIGGCLKRSADRLVGTGKDITNAKGFFEEVGAYCPSIRLFLISKEDIQAIDMFLPKDLPVFAGTLKVHELTWTQATSSELYARELTCLTCLTKPECSHYGLGKIKFEKDASQTNSGHEKSNSYETPKKVRYEDIYTSSDDSSEDDNVQHQVEEFQASPTTSKEKSPSLSLSDLEVQGWCLVTYERELFPGEVLKKIEPDQVEVSCMVKAGNFWKWPKNPDILVYNIKEVKCKLNPPVAVNARGHFKFD
;
A
#
# COMPACT_ATOMS: atom_id res chain seq x y z
N MET A 1 1.57 30.88 14.62
CA MET A 1 0.59 29.78 14.46
C MET A 1 -0.81 30.30 14.12
N SER A 2 -1.40 31.18 14.94
CA SER A 2 -2.77 31.71 14.73
C SER A 2 -2.98 32.46 13.41
N CYS A 3 -1.94 33.11 12.87
CA CYS A 3 -2.02 33.83 11.59
C CYS A 3 -2.27 32.89 10.39
N TYR A 4 -1.55 31.76 10.31
CA TYR A 4 -1.76 30.78 9.23
C TYR A 4 -3.16 30.16 9.26
N ASN A 5 -3.76 30.01 10.44
CA ASN A 5 -5.15 29.56 10.58
C ASN A 5 -6.18 30.65 10.28
N ARG A 6 -5.74 31.90 10.03
CA ARG A 6 -6.60 33.09 10.00
C ARG A 6 -7.47 33.22 11.26
N GLN A 7 -6.93 32.82 12.40
CA GLN A 7 -7.61 32.90 13.70
C GLN A 7 -7.18 34.13 14.50
N CYS A 8 -6.09 34.81 14.13
CA CYS A 8 -5.71 36.06 14.78
C CYS A 8 -6.60 37.22 14.32
N LYS A 9 -6.69 38.25 15.19
CA LYS A 9 -7.54 39.44 14.97
C LYS A 9 -7.24 40.13 13.62
N GLU A 10 -5.98 40.16 13.22
CA GLU A 10 -5.55 40.83 11.98
C GLU A 10 -5.78 40.01 10.70
N CYS A 11 -5.69 38.68 10.76
CA CYS A 11 -5.76 37.82 9.57
C CYS A 11 -7.16 37.26 9.29
N LYS A 12 -8.04 37.21 10.31
CA LYS A 12 -9.36 36.57 10.21
C LYS A 12 -10.21 37.07 9.04
N HIS A 13 -10.13 38.36 8.74
CA HIS A 13 -10.92 39.01 7.70
C HIS A 13 -10.13 39.34 6.43
N LYS A 14 -8.81 39.06 6.39
CA LYS A 14 -7.98 39.36 5.23
C LYS A 14 -8.38 38.47 4.06
N LYS A 15 -8.69 39.07 2.92
CA LYS A 15 -8.90 38.39 1.64
C LYS A 15 -7.97 39.00 0.61
N ILE A 16 -7.60 38.23 -0.40
CA ILE A 16 -6.87 38.74 -1.55
C ILE A 16 -7.87 39.62 -2.31
N GLN A 17 -7.51 40.89 -2.48
CA GLN A 17 -8.31 41.89 -3.16
C GLN A 17 -7.85 42.03 -4.61
N ALA A 18 -8.77 42.47 -5.47
CA ALA A 18 -8.42 42.87 -6.83
C ALA A 18 -7.53 44.12 -6.79
N ILE A 19 -6.50 44.16 -7.64
CA ILE A 19 -5.59 45.31 -7.78
C ILE A 19 -6.16 46.33 -8.78
N ARG A 20 -7.11 45.90 -9.61
CA ARG A 20 -7.83 46.70 -10.62
C ARG A 20 -9.26 46.21 -10.77
N GLU A 21 -10.08 47.01 -11.42
CA GLU A 21 -11.40 46.55 -11.88
C GLU A 21 -11.23 45.45 -12.94
N PHE A 22 -12.06 44.42 -12.84
CA PHE A 22 -12.06 43.29 -13.77
C PHE A 22 -12.95 43.59 -14.96
N ASN A 23 -12.50 43.17 -16.14
CA ASN A 23 -13.37 43.18 -17.31
C ASN A 23 -14.31 41.97 -17.23
N HIS A 24 -15.60 42.23 -17.05
CA HIS A 24 -16.61 41.18 -16.89
C HIS A 24 -16.82 40.31 -18.14
N ASP A 25 -16.48 40.84 -19.32
CA ASP A 25 -16.65 40.15 -20.61
C ASP A 25 -15.41 39.37 -21.04
N LYS A 26 -14.29 39.50 -20.31
CA LYS A 26 -13.04 38.83 -20.65
C LYS A 26 -12.95 37.46 -20.00
N GLU A 27 -13.01 36.43 -20.83
CA GLU A 27 -12.66 35.07 -20.42
C GLU A 27 -11.15 34.87 -20.28
N ILE A 28 -10.77 34.12 -19.25
CA ILE A 28 -9.42 33.68 -18.99
C ILE A 28 -9.39 32.15 -18.86
N LYS A 29 -8.21 31.56 -19.07
CA LYS A 29 -7.98 30.12 -18.92
C LYS A 29 -6.89 29.88 -17.90
N TYR A 30 -7.10 28.90 -17.03
CA TYR A 30 -6.07 28.38 -16.14
C TYR A 30 -6.15 26.86 -16.07
N GLU A 31 -5.07 26.23 -15.65
CA GLU A 31 -5.00 24.79 -15.51
C GLU A 31 -5.01 24.38 -14.04
N ARG A 32 -5.65 23.25 -13.73
CA ARG A 32 -5.64 22.65 -12.39
C ARG A 32 -5.55 21.14 -12.49
N TRP A 33 -4.99 20.50 -11.46
CA TRP A 33 -5.07 19.06 -11.32
C TRP A 33 -6.44 18.66 -10.77
N ILE A 34 -7.03 17.61 -11.33
CA ILE A 34 -8.26 17.00 -10.86
C ILE A 34 -8.12 15.48 -10.85
N ARG A 35 -8.82 14.84 -9.91
CA ARG A 35 -8.96 13.38 -9.85
C ARG A 35 -10.23 12.97 -10.60
N VAL A 36 -10.09 12.26 -11.70
CA VAL A 36 -11.20 11.72 -12.50
C VAL A 36 -11.25 10.22 -12.30
N THR A 37 -12.44 9.70 -11.98
CA THR A 37 -12.66 8.27 -11.90
C THR A 37 -13.03 7.74 -13.28
N GLU A 38 -12.17 6.92 -13.86
CA GLU A 38 -12.41 6.22 -15.13
C GLU A 38 -12.63 4.73 -14.88
N GLU A 39 -13.57 4.14 -15.62
CA GLU A 39 -13.78 2.70 -15.62
C GLU A 39 -12.84 2.05 -16.65
N VAL A 40 -11.82 1.35 -16.16
CA VAL A 40 -10.84 0.65 -16.99
C VAL A 40 -11.11 -0.84 -16.90
N MET A 41 -11.15 -1.49 -18.05
CA MET A 41 -11.25 -2.95 -18.13
C MET A 41 -9.86 -3.56 -17.88
N VAL A 42 -9.68 -4.14 -16.69
CA VAL A 42 -8.44 -4.83 -16.32
C VAL A 42 -8.76 -6.31 -16.14
N LYS A 43 -8.21 -7.17 -17.00
CA LYS A 43 -8.42 -8.63 -16.94
C LYS A 43 -9.91 -9.02 -16.89
N GLY A 44 -10.72 -8.47 -17.81
CA GLY A 44 -12.15 -8.75 -17.94
C GLY A 44 -13.05 -8.20 -16.83
N LYS A 45 -12.51 -7.49 -15.83
CA LYS A 45 -13.28 -6.82 -14.77
C LYS A 45 -13.21 -5.30 -14.95
N ILE A 46 -14.37 -4.65 -14.87
CA ILE A 46 -14.42 -3.19 -14.77
C ILE A 46 -13.87 -2.79 -13.41
N LYS A 47 -12.76 -2.06 -13.41
CA LYS A 47 -12.21 -1.43 -12.21
C LYS A 47 -12.31 0.08 -12.36
N LYS A 48 -12.74 0.74 -11.28
CA LYS A 48 -12.65 2.19 -11.16
C LYS A 48 -11.21 2.55 -10.85
N CYS A 49 -10.56 3.23 -11.78
CA CYS A 49 -9.23 3.79 -11.64
C CYS A 49 -9.37 5.31 -11.46
N ILE A 50 -8.61 5.89 -10.53
CA ILE A 50 -8.59 7.33 -10.33
C ILE A 50 -7.37 7.85 -11.05
N LYS A 51 -7.57 8.63 -12.12
CA LYS A 51 -6.49 9.31 -12.81
C LYS A 51 -6.42 10.76 -12.38
N THR A 52 -5.21 11.23 -12.11
CA THR A 52 -4.95 12.65 -11.89
C THR A 52 -4.63 13.28 -13.24
N ILE A 53 -5.52 14.14 -13.73
CA ILE A 53 -5.38 14.81 -15.02
C ILE A 53 -5.31 16.32 -14.84
N LYS A 54 -4.70 17.00 -15.80
CA LYS A 54 -4.63 18.45 -15.86
C LYS A 54 -5.81 18.98 -16.67
N GLU A 55 -6.79 19.57 -16.00
CA GLU A 55 -7.96 20.20 -16.62
C GLU A 55 -7.66 21.66 -16.96
N THR A 56 -8.05 22.10 -18.16
CA THR A 56 -8.09 23.52 -18.52
C THR A 56 -9.47 24.08 -18.22
N VAL A 57 -9.54 25.08 -17.34
CA VAL A 57 -10.77 25.74 -16.92
C VAL A 57 -10.84 27.12 -17.57
N THR A 58 -11.91 27.38 -18.32
CA THR A 58 -12.27 28.72 -18.81
C THR A 58 -13.18 29.40 -17.79
N THR A 59 -12.85 30.60 -17.35
CA THR A 59 -13.63 31.36 -16.35
C THR A 59 -13.39 32.87 -16.46
N THR A 60 -14.00 33.67 -15.58
CA THR A 60 -13.76 35.12 -15.48
C THR A 60 -12.70 35.44 -14.42
N GLU A 61 -12.06 36.62 -14.50
CA GLU A 61 -11.09 37.09 -13.48
C GLU A 61 -11.70 37.10 -12.07
N GLN A 62 -12.98 37.47 -11.94
CA GLN A 62 -13.71 37.49 -10.66
C GLN A 62 -13.89 36.09 -10.05
N ASN A 63 -14.26 35.11 -10.87
CA ASN A 63 -14.45 33.73 -10.41
C ASN A 63 -13.11 33.06 -10.07
N LEU A 64 -12.03 33.40 -10.77
CA LEU A 64 -10.69 32.96 -10.41
C LEU A 64 -10.27 33.54 -9.05
N LEU A 65 -10.48 34.84 -8.80
CA LEU A 65 -10.17 35.45 -7.51
C LEU A 65 -11.00 34.83 -6.36
N HIS A 66 -12.26 34.51 -6.62
CA HIS A 66 -13.11 33.81 -5.64
C HIS A 66 -12.54 32.42 -5.33
N SER A 67 -12.18 31.65 -6.36
CA SER A 67 -11.61 30.31 -6.23
C SER A 67 -10.29 30.32 -5.46
N LEU A 68 -9.41 31.29 -5.76
CA LEU A 68 -8.17 31.50 -5.03
C LEU A 68 -8.44 31.78 -3.54
N ASN A 69 -9.31 32.75 -3.23
CA ASN A 69 -9.68 33.07 -1.85
C ASN A 69 -10.30 31.88 -1.09
N LYS A 70 -11.03 31.01 -1.79
CA LYS A 70 -11.60 29.77 -1.22
C LYS A 70 -10.51 28.74 -0.91
N ALA A 71 -9.48 28.62 -1.75
CA ALA A 71 -8.36 27.69 -1.54
C ALA A 71 -7.36 28.17 -0.47
N MET A 72 -7.22 29.50 -0.28
CA MET A 72 -6.21 30.08 0.62
C MET A 72 -6.21 29.54 2.06
N PRO A 73 -7.35 29.35 2.76
CA PRO A 73 -7.32 28.82 4.12
C PRO A 73 -6.71 27.42 4.23
N SER A 74 -7.04 26.52 3.28
CA SER A 74 -6.46 25.16 3.25
C SER A 74 -4.96 25.23 2.98
N PHE A 75 -4.55 26.00 1.97
CA PHE A 75 -3.15 26.20 1.63
C PHE A 75 -2.32 26.75 2.80
N LEU A 76 -2.82 27.77 3.52
CA LEU A 76 -2.12 28.33 4.68
C LEU A 76 -2.05 27.34 5.85
N LYS A 77 -3.10 26.55 6.07
CA LYS A 77 -3.08 25.47 7.07
C LYS A 77 -2.02 24.42 6.72
N HIS A 78 -1.92 24.05 5.45
CA HIS A 78 -0.90 23.13 4.95
C HIS A 78 0.51 23.69 5.20
N LEU A 79 0.79 24.95 4.82
CA LEU A 79 2.07 25.62 5.11
C LEU A 79 2.42 25.64 6.60
N ARG A 80 1.43 25.89 7.46
CA ARG A 80 1.60 25.82 8.92
C ARG A 80 2.04 24.42 9.35
N ASN A 81 1.35 23.39 8.89
CA ASN A 81 1.63 22.01 9.28
C ASN A 81 3.04 21.60 8.85
N ILE A 82 3.45 21.93 7.61
CA ILE A 82 4.82 21.71 7.12
C ILE A 82 5.82 22.32 8.10
N SER A 83 5.69 23.63 8.36
CA SER A 83 6.63 24.34 9.25
C SER A 83 6.64 23.76 10.66
N HIS A 84 5.46 23.38 11.18
CA HIS A 84 5.33 22.80 12.51
C HIS A 84 5.97 21.42 12.60
N GLN A 85 5.64 20.50 11.70
CA GLN A 85 6.17 19.13 11.71
C GLN A 85 7.69 19.14 11.58
N TYR A 86 8.28 19.94 10.67
CA TYR A 86 9.74 20.04 10.57
C TYR A 86 10.38 20.56 11.85
N LYS A 87 9.82 21.62 12.45
CA LYS A 87 10.32 22.15 13.74
C LYS A 87 10.19 21.13 14.87
N ALA A 88 9.10 20.37 14.89
CA ALA A 88 8.89 19.30 15.86
C ALA A 88 9.94 18.19 15.71
N ILE A 89 10.17 17.70 14.50
CA ILE A 89 11.18 16.65 14.25
C ILE A 89 12.59 17.15 14.59
N ASP A 90 12.95 18.39 14.24
CA ASP A 90 14.23 19.00 14.63
C ASP A 90 14.36 19.08 16.16
N GLY A 91 13.29 19.48 16.86
CA GLY A 91 13.23 19.47 18.32
C GLY A 91 13.40 18.08 18.93
N ILE A 92 12.80 17.04 18.33
CA ILE A 92 12.98 15.64 18.75
C ILE A 92 14.43 15.21 18.57
N LYS A 93 15.03 15.44 17.39
CA LYS A 93 16.43 15.10 17.12
C LYS A 93 17.39 15.73 18.13
N LYS A 94 17.18 17.01 18.47
CA LYS A 94 17.98 17.72 19.47
C LYS A 94 17.74 17.21 20.90
N GLY A 95 16.54 16.73 21.18
CA GLY A 95 16.11 16.24 22.49
C GLY A 95 16.35 14.75 22.76
N LEU A 96 16.90 13.98 21.81
CA LEU A 96 17.18 12.56 21.99
C LEU A 96 18.12 12.32 23.18
N LYS A 97 17.85 11.27 23.95
CA LYS A 97 18.71 10.74 25.02
C LYS A 97 19.47 9.51 24.52
N GLU A 98 20.40 9.00 25.33
CA GLU A 98 21.31 7.91 24.96
C GLU A 98 20.60 6.60 24.54
N ASN A 99 19.42 6.32 25.10
CA ASN A 99 18.60 5.15 24.77
C ASN A 99 17.33 5.48 23.97
N ASP A 100 17.23 6.71 23.46
CA ASP A 100 16.14 7.12 22.60
C ASP A 100 16.64 7.17 21.15
N ILE A 101 15.81 6.75 20.20
CA ILE A 101 16.15 6.76 18.77
C ILE A 101 15.05 7.37 17.93
N LEU A 102 15.43 7.93 16.79
CA LEU A 102 14.52 8.35 15.73
C LEU A 102 14.82 7.57 14.45
N ILE A 103 13.86 6.76 14.01
CA ILE A 103 13.89 5.98 12.79
C ILE A 103 13.13 6.76 11.71
N GLN A 104 13.84 7.30 10.73
CA GLN A 104 13.23 7.87 9.54
C GLN A 104 13.25 6.83 8.41
N CYS A 105 12.09 6.50 7.85
CA CYS A 105 11.96 5.44 6.85
C CYS A 105 11.10 5.85 5.67
N ASP A 106 11.43 5.32 4.49
CA ASP A 106 10.65 5.45 3.27
C ASP A 106 10.92 4.30 2.29
N PHE A 107 9.96 4.00 1.41
CA PHE A 107 10.19 3.16 0.25
C PHE A 107 10.78 4.00 -0.87
N SER A 108 11.98 3.65 -1.33
CA SER A 108 12.48 4.16 -2.60
C SER A 108 11.67 3.52 -3.73
N GLU A 109 11.52 4.25 -4.85
CA GLU A 109 11.03 3.65 -6.09
C GLU A 109 11.78 2.35 -6.38
N ASN A 110 11.05 1.35 -6.89
CA ASN A 110 11.58 0.04 -7.20
C ASN A 110 12.80 0.14 -8.12
N TYR A 111 13.80 -0.68 -7.84
CA TYR A 111 14.93 -0.84 -8.75
C TYR A 111 14.54 -1.84 -9.84
N GLY A 112 14.59 -1.41 -11.11
CA GLY A 112 14.51 -2.34 -12.24
C GLY A 112 15.83 -3.06 -12.40
N CYS A 113 15.84 -4.38 -12.28
CA CYS A 113 17.00 -5.23 -12.50
C CYS A 113 17.56 -5.05 -13.92
N LYS A 114 18.88 -5.12 -14.06
CA LYS A 114 19.58 -4.87 -15.33
C LYS A 114 20.69 -5.88 -15.55
N TYR A 115 20.90 -6.22 -16.82
CA TYR A 115 22.05 -7.00 -17.27
C TYR A 115 23.14 -6.05 -17.78
N LYS A 116 24.39 -6.49 -17.71
CA LYS A 116 25.54 -5.75 -18.29
C LYS A 116 25.39 -5.56 -19.80
N GLU A 117 24.85 -6.58 -20.47
CA GLU A 117 24.59 -6.63 -21.90
C GLU A 117 23.18 -7.18 -22.10
N GLU A 118 22.34 -6.43 -22.81
CA GLU A 118 20.96 -6.81 -23.06
C GLU A 118 20.77 -7.14 -24.53
N VAL A 119 20.25 -8.33 -24.80
CA VAL A 119 19.68 -8.65 -26.11
C VAL A 119 18.41 -7.83 -26.33
N GLN A 120 18.14 -7.46 -27.58
CA GLN A 120 17.05 -6.54 -27.97
C GLN A 120 15.67 -6.94 -27.42
N ALA A 121 15.42 -8.24 -27.20
CA ALA A 121 14.19 -8.75 -26.59
C ALA A 121 14.02 -8.40 -25.08
N ALA A 122 15.13 -8.24 -24.34
CA ALA A 122 15.10 -7.85 -22.93
C ALA A 122 14.82 -6.34 -22.76
N HIS A 123 15.07 -5.53 -23.79
CA HIS A 123 14.88 -4.08 -23.76
C HIS A 123 13.40 -3.66 -23.76
N PHE A 124 12.48 -4.48 -24.27
CA PHE A 124 11.03 -4.21 -24.32
C PHE A 124 10.22 -4.76 -23.12
N GLY A 125 10.83 -4.80 -21.94
CA GLY A 125 10.17 -4.35 -20.70
C GLY A 125 9.15 -5.26 -19.99
N GLY A 126 8.92 -6.50 -20.44
CA GLY A 126 8.03 -7.44 -19.73
C GLY A 126 8.71 -8.38 -18.73
N SER A 127 10.02 -8.57 -18.87
CA SER A 127 10.75 -9.69 -18.23
C SER A 127 11.81 -9.26 -17.21
N LYS A 128 11.95 -7.96 -16.92
CA LYS A 128 12.95 -7.47 -15.96
C LYS A 128 12.37 -7.52 -14.55
N GLY A 129 13.03 -8.27 -13.67
CA GLY A 129 12.70 -8.28 -12.25
C GLY A 129 12.75 -6.86 -11.67
N GLN A 130 11.92 -6.61 -10.66
CA GLN A 130 11.97 -5.38 -9.88
C GLN A 130 12.27 -5.71 -8.44
N LEU A 131 12.97 -4.83 -7.75
CA LEU A 131 13.30 -4.95 -6.33
C LEU A 131 12.67 -3.80 -5.55
N SER A 132 11.98 -4.14 -4.46
CA SER A 132 11.58 -3.17 -3.44
C SER A 132 12.79 -2.79 -2.60
N LEU A 133 12.98 -1.50 -2.39
CA LEU A 133 14.02 -0.94 -1.54
C LEU A 133 13.36 -0.12 -0.42
N HIS A 134 13.39 -0.63 0.81
CA HIS A 134 12.95 0.14 1.98
C HIS A 134 14.17 0.72 2.70
N THR A 135 14.27 2.04 2.67
CA THR A 135 15.43 2.81 3.11
C THR A 135 15.17 3.42 4.49
N VAL A 136 16.17 3.35 5.36
CA VAL A 136 16.02 3.76 6.76
C VAL A 136 17.25 4.50 7.25
N VAL A 137 17.05 5.62 7.92
CA VAL A 137 18.07 6.32 8.70
C VAL A 137 17.68 6.29 10.16
N VAL A 138 18.55 5.78 11.02
CA VAL A 138 18.36 5.79 12.47
C VAL A 138 19.27 6.84 13.08
N TYR A 139 18.67 7.83 13.73
CA TYR A 139 19.35 8.84 14.54
C TYR A 139 19.35 8.42 16.01
N TYR A 140 20.49 8.56 16.67
CA TYR A 140 20.69 8.18 18.07
C TYR A 140 21.77 9.06 18.70
N LYS A 141 21.82 9.09 20.03
CA LYS A 141 22.82 9.88 20.77
C LYS A 141 23.91 8.96 21.33
N SER A 142 25.17 9.32 21.15
CA SER A 142 26.32 8.58 21.68
C SER A 142 27.38 9.58 22.09
N ASN A 143 27.83 9.52 23.35
CA ASN A 143 28.74 10.50 23.96
C ASN A 143 28.24 11.95 23.77
N GLU A 144 26.95 12.17 24.03
CA GLU A 144 26.26 13.45 23.84
C GLU A 144 26.14 14.00 22.40
N GLU A 145 26.72 13.32 21.41
CA GLU A 145 26.65 13.70 20.01
C GLU A 145 25.53 12.97 19.27
N LEU A 146 24.84 13.68 18.37
CA LEU A 146 23.85 13.10 17.48
C LEU A 146 24.58 12.34 16.35
N LYS A 147 24.39 11.03 16.30
CA LYS A 147 24.91 10.15 15.26
C LYS A 147 23.79 9.56 14.43
N SER A 148 24.12 9.05 13.24
CA SER A 148 23.19 8.38 12.36
C SER A 148 23.77 7.10 11.77
N LYS A 149 22.92 6.10 11.54
CA LYS A 149 23.23 4.90 10.75
C LYS A 149 22.24 4.75 9.60
N SER A 150 22.74 4.30 8.46
CA SER A 150 21.96 4.15 7.22
C SER A 150 21.76 2.68 6.90
N PHE A 151 20.54 2.32 6.56
CA PHE A 151 20.14 0.96 6.24
C PHE A 151 19.27 0.94 4.98
N CYS A 152 19.30 -0.20 4.29
CA CYS A 152 18.34 -0.49 3.25
C CYS A 152 18.01 -1.98 3.27
N SER A 153 16.74 -2.31 3.17
CA SER A 153 16.29 -3.70 3.01
C SER A 153 15.78 -3.91 1.60
N VAL A 154 16.14 -5.05 1.02
CA VAL A 154 15.94 -5.38 -0.39
C VAL A 154 15.05 -6.62 -0.47
N SER A 155 14.00 -6.56 -1.28
CA SER A 155 13.10 -7.69 -1.51
C SER A 155 12.70 -7.80 -2.98
N GLU A 156 12.50 -9.03 -3.46
CA GLU A 156 11.81 -9.29 -4.72
C GLU A 156 10.28 -9.19 -4.58
N CYS A 157 9.77 -9.18 -3.34
CA CYS A 157 8.36 -8.94 -3.08
C CYS A 157 8.07 -7.45 -3.26
N LEU A 158 7.14 -7.14 -4.17
CA LEU A 158 6.78 -5.74 -4.49
C LEU A 158 5.70 -5.15 -3.57
N ARG A 159 5.28 -5.88 -2.53
CA ARG A 159 4.29 -5.38 -1.56
C ARG A 159 4.89 -4.22 -0.77
N HIS A 160 4.15 -3.11 -0.67
CA HIS A 160 4.50 -1.96 0.19
C HIS A 160 3.46 -1.70 1.28
N ASP A 161 2.61 -2.68 1.59
CA ASP A 161 1.61 -2.55 2.65
C ASP A 161 2.24 -2.52 4.06
N SER A 162 1.43 -2.25 5.08
CA SER A 162 1.89 -2.11 6.46
C SER A 162 2.62 -3.35 7.02
N SER A 163 2.30 -4.55 6.55
CA SER A 163 3.01 -5.77 6.96
C SER A 163 4.40 -5.80 6.35
N SER A 164 4.51 -5.42 5.08
CA SER A 164 5.80 -5.25 4.39
C SER A 164 6.68 -4.24 5.10
N VAL A 165 6.15 -3.05 5.45
CA VAL A 165 6.89 -2.04 6.24
C VAL A 165 7.48 -2.66 7.52
N CYS A 166 6.68 -3.40 8.29
CA CYS A 166 7.15 -3.99 9.54
C CYS A 166 8.20 -5.10 9.31
N ALA A 167 8.04 -5.93 8.28
CA ALA A 167 9.04 -6.93 7.90
C ALA A 167 10.37 -6.28 7.54
N HIS A 168 10.34 -5.25 6.70
CA HIS A 168 11.51 -4.47 6.30
C HIS A 168 12.18 -3.72 7.47
N LEU A 169 11.41 -3.27 8.48
CA LEU A 169 11.95 -2.66 9.70
C LEU A 169 12.55 -3.67 10.69
N THR A 170 12.09 -4.92 10.67
CA THR A 170 12.48 -5.96 11.64
C THR A 170 14.00 -6.15 11.77
N PRO A 171 14.78 -6.35 10.69
CA PRO A 171 16.23 -6.53 10.82
C PRO A 171 16.93 -5.25 11.28
N VAL A 172 16.42 -4.06 10.93
CA VAL A 172 16.95 -2.78 11.42
C VAL A 172 16.75 -2.67 12.93
N ILE A 173 15.54 -3.02 13.42
CA ILE A 173 15.21 -3.05 14.84
C ILE A 173 16.12 -4.03 15.59
N GLN A 174 16.27 -5.25 15.08
CA GLN A 174 17.14 -6.27 15.68
C GLN A 174 18.58 -5.78 15.78
N TYR A 175 19.11 -5.19 14.70
CA TYR A 175 20.45 -4.61 14.70
C TYR A 175 20.58 -3.50 15.76
N MET A 176 19.64 -2.56 15.81
CA MET A 176 19.70 -1.46 16.79
C MET A 176 19.60 -1.95 18.23
N LYS A 177 18.88 -3.05 18.51
CA LYS A 177 18.85 -3.67 19.86
C LYS A 177 20.18 -4.29 20.26
N THR A 178 20.97 -4.77 19.30
CA THR A 178 22.33 -5.27 19.61
C THR A 178 23.31 -4.13 19.91
N GLU A 179 23.06 -2.94 19.36
CA GLU A 179 23.93 -1.77 19.50
C GLU A 179 23.58 -0.90 20.72
N LEU A 180 22.29 -0.75 21.03
CA LEU A 180 21.78 0.07 22.13
C LEU A 180 21.03 -0.84 23.11
N THR A 181 21.58 -0.98 24.32
CA THR A 181 20.94 -1.78 25.37
C THR A 181 19.75 -1.02 25.96
N ASN A 182 18.57 -1.63 25.91
CA ASN A 182 17.32 -1.11 26.49
C ASN A 182 16.82 0.22 25.91
N LEU A 183 16.29 0.18 24.68
CA LEU A 183 15.57 1.30 24.07
C LEU A 183 14.44 1.80 24.98
N ASN A 184 14.45 3.10 25.29
CA ASN A 184 13.44 3.72 26.14
C ASN A 184 12.31 4.30 25.29
N GLU A 185 12.62 5.29 24.45
CA GLU A 185 11.68 5.95 23.55
C GLU A 185 12.10 5.79 22.09
N VAL A 186 11.18 5.31 21.25
CA VAL A 186 11.42 5.11 19.82
C VAL A 186 10.47 5.99 19.04
N HIS A 187 11.06 6.91 18.28
CA HIS A 187 10.34 7.75 17.34
C HIS A 187 10.46 7.17 15.94
N PHE A 188 9.36 7.13 15.21
CA PHE A 188 9.31 6.85 13.78
C PHE A 188 8.94 8.13 13.04
N LEU A 189 9.52 8.32 11.85
CA LEU A 189 9.17 9.38 10.92
C LEU A 189 9.03 8.77 9.54
N SER A 190 7.84 8.88 8.97
CA SER A 190 7.55 8.49 7.59
C SER A 190 6.69 9.55 6.91
N ASP A 191 6.51 9.40 5.61
CA ASP A 191 5.40 10.03 4.92
C ASP A 191 4.06 9.36 5.30
N GLY A 192 2.94 9.92 4.83
CA GLY A 192 1.60 9.53 5.25
C GLY A 192 0.71 8.77 4.23
N PRO A 193 1.22 8.02 3.23
CA PRO A 193 0.38 7.30 2.29
C PRO A 193 -0.43 6.23 3.02
N THR A 194 -1.73 6.20 2.72
CA THR A 194 -2.68 5.31 3.40
C THR A 194 -2.49 3.84 3.02
N SER A 195 -1.82 3.54 1.91
CA SER A 195 -1.48 2.17 1.52
C SER A 195 -0.36 1.58 2.40
N GLN A 196 0.52 2.40 2.98
CA GLN A 196 1.76 1.95 3.61
C GLN A 196 1.79 2.26 5.12
N TYR A 197 2.01 3.52 5.49
CA TYR A 197 2.34 3.92 6.87
C TYR A 197 1.16 4.49 7.67
N ARG A 198 0.14 5.08 7.02
CA ARG A 198 -0.95 5.77 7.73
C ARG A 198 -2.31 5.11 7.50
N ASN A 199 -2.51 3.97 8.14
CA ASN A 199 -3.77 3.24 8.10
C ASN A 199 -4.01 2.38 9.35
N ARG A 200 -5.21 1.80 9.44
CA ARG A 200 -5.63 0.96 10.59
C ARG A 200 -4.73 -0.25 10.85
N LYS A 201 -4.11 -0.84 9.82
CA LYS A 201 -3.19 -1.99 9.98
C LYS A 201 -1.89 -1.53 10.62
N MET A 202 -1.31 -0.43 10.12
CA MET A 202 -0.12 0.15 10.75
C MET A 202 -0.39 0.60 12.19
N PHE A 203 -1.56 1.20 12.46
CA PHE A 203 -1.94 1.60 13.82
C PHE A 203 -2.01 0.39 14.77
N HIS A 204 -2.50 -0.75 14.28
CA HIS A 204 -2.47 -2.01 15.01
C HIS A 204 -1.04 -2.46 15.29
N PHE A 205 -0.17 -2.50 14.27
CA PHE A 205 1.23 -2.90 14.46
C PHE A 205 1.99 -2.01 15.45
N ILE A 206 1.73 -0.69 15.44
CA ILE A 206 2.32 0.25 16.42
C ILE A 206 1.92 -0.11 17.85
N ALA A 207 0.71 -0.61 18.07
CA ALA A 207 0.21 -0.95 19.39
C ALA A 207 0.54 -2.39 19.85
N THR A 208 0.67 -3.34 18.91
CA THR A 208 0.74 -4.78 19.26
C THR A 208 2.05 -5.47 18.87
N TYR A 209 2.64 -5.11 17.73
CA TYR A 209 3.82 -5.77 17.17
C TYR A 209 5.12 -5.03 17.50
N LEU A 210 5.20 -3.73 17.16
CA LEU A 210 6.40 -2.93 17.34
C LEU A 210 6.87 -2.84 18.81
N PRO A 211 5.98 -2.72 19.83
CA PRO A 211 6.41 -2.76 21.22
C PRO A 211 7.16 -4.04 21.59
N LYS A 212 6.65 -5.19 21.13
CA LYS A 212 7.27 -6.51 21.38
C LYS A 212 8.59 -6.64 20.63
N ALA A 213 8.64 -6.19 19.37
CA ALA A 213 9.85 -6.24 18.55
C ALA A 213 10.97 -5.36 19.11
N LEU A 214 10.67 -4.11 19.46
CA LEU A 214 11.63 -3.12 19.97
C LEU A 214 12.02 -3.37 21.43
N GLY A 215 11.09 -3.81 22.27
CA GLY A 215 11.25 -3.80 23.73
C GLY A 215 11.23 -2.38 24.32
N ALA A 216 10.61 -1.42 23.62
CA ALA A 216 10.56 -0.01 24.02
C ALA A 216 9.42 0.28 24.99
N LYS A 217 9.59 1.30 25.85
CA LYS A 217 8.56 1.76 26.79
C LYS A 217 7.58 2.73 26.14
N VAL A 218 8.05 3.50 25.17
CA VAL A 218 7.28 4.51 24.45
C VAL A 218 7.58 4.39 22.96
N ILE A 219 6.53 4.38 22.15
CA ILE A 219 6.63 4.45 20.69
C ILE A 219 5.84 5.65 20.23
N LYS A 220 6.45 6.45 19.36
CA LYS A 220 5.78 7.55 18.68
C LYS A 220 5.97 7.44 17.20
N TRP A 221 4.90 7.53 16.45
CA TRP A 221 4.96 7.59 14.99
C TRP A 221 4.55 8.97 14.52
N HIS A 222 5.48 9.66 13.87
CA HIS A 222 5.28 10.99 13.32
C HIS A 222 5.12 10.89 11.80
N TYR A 223 4.19 11.67 11.26
CA TYR A 223 4.01 11.80 9.81
C TYR A 223 4.41 13.19 9.35
N THR A 224 5.11 13.28 8.23
CA THR A 224 5.27 14.56 7.53
C THR A 224 3.94 15.02 6.97
N GLU A 225 3.81 16.33 6.72
CA GLU A 225 2.69 16.83 5.93
C GLU A 225 2.76 16.25 4.50
N GLN A 226 1.59 16.05 3.88
CA GLN A 226 1.48 15.43 2.55
C GLN A 226 2.33 16.17 1.50
N GLY A 227 3.01 15.45 0.60
CA GLY A 227 3.89 16.04 -0.42
C GLY A 227 5.24 16.55 0.10
N HIS A 228 5.49 16.47 1.41
CA HIS A 228 6.72 16.97 2.06
C HIS A 228 7.50 15.87 2.81
N GLY A 229 7.33 14.62 2.39
CA GLY A 229 7.98 13.43 2.99
C GLY A 229 9.45 13.24 2.65
N LYS A 230 9.96 13.93 1.62
CA LYS A 230 11.35 13.79 1.16
C LYS A 230 12.35 14.07 2.29
N GLY A 231 13.35 13.21 2.40
CA GLY A 231 14.34 13.27 3.47
C GLY A 231 15.58 12.41 3.22
N ALA A 232 16.25 12.06 4.33
CA ALA A 232 17.49 11.30 4.27
C ALA A 232 17.35 9.89 3.65
N PRO A 233 16.24 9.15 3.82
CA PRO A 233 16.02 7.87 3.15
C PRO A 233 16.10 7.94 1.61
N ASP A 234 15.56 9.00 0.98
CA ASP A 234 15.66 9.21 -0.48
C ASP A 234 17.11 9.24 -0.96
N GLY A 235 17.99 9.85 -0.16
CA GLY A 235 19.43 9.92 -0.44
C GLY A 235 20.09 8.53 -0.47
N ILE A 236 19.68 7.64 0.45
CA ILE A 236 20.12 6.24 0.47
C ILE A 236 19.65 5.52 -0.78
N GLY A 237 18.35 5.61 -1.10
CA GLY A 237 17.76 4.96 -2.27
C GLY A 237 18.43 5.41 -3.56
N GLY A 238 18.58 6.72 -3.74
CA GLY A 238 19.28 7.28 -4.88
C GLY A 238 20.75 6.87 -4.96
N CYS A 239 21.46 6.79 -3.83
CA CYS A 239 22.86 6.34 -3.80
C CYS A 239 22.97 4.87 -4.23
N LEU A 240 22.18 3.97 -3.64
CA LEU A 240 22.24 2.55 -3.94
C LEU A 240 21.86 2.24 -5.39
N LYS A 241 20.78 2.87 -5.91
CA LYS A 241 20.37 2.70 -7.31
C LYS A 241 21.45 3.16 -8.30
N ARG A 242 22.07 4.33 -8.05
CA ARG A 242 23.19 4.82 -8.88
C ARG A 242 24.41 3.90 -8.80
N SER A 243 24.72 3.37 -7.62
CA SER A 243 25.81 2.41 -7.44
C SER A 243 25.54 1.11 -8.20
N ALA A 244 24.32 0.56 -8.12
CA ALA A 244 23.90 -0.60 -8.88
C ALA A 244 24.04 -0.36 -10.39
N ASP A 245 23.53 0.77 -10.88
CA ASP A 245 23.64 1.16 -12.29
C ASP A 245 25.08 1.32 -12.77
N ARG A 246 25.96 1.84 -11.91
CA ARG A 246 27.39 1.93 -12.20
C ARG A 246 28.04 0.56 -12.28
N LEU A 247 27.73 -0.34 -11.35
CA LEU A 247 28.25 -1.72 -11.37
C LEU A 247 27.82 -2.43 -12.66
N VAL A 248 26.57 -2.23 -13.08
CA VAL A 248 26.05 -2.74 -14.36
C VAL A 248 26.84 -2.17 -15.53
N GLY A 249 27.04 -0.85 -15.57
CA GLY A 249 27.85 -0.18 -16.60
C GLY A 249 29.32 -0.61 -16.63
N THR A 250 29.83 -1.24 -15.56
CA THR A 250 31.19 -1.82 -15.50
C THR A 250 31.25 -3.31 -15.78
N GLY A 251 30.14 -3.92 -16.22
CA GLY A 251 30.13 -5.33 -16.64
C GLY A 251 29.56 -6.33 -15.62
N LYS A 252 28.87 -5.88 -14.57
CA LYS A 252 28.20 -6.77 -13.60
C LYS A 252 26.71 -6.93 -13.91
N ASP A 253 26.13 -8.07 -13.54
CA ASP A 253 24.69 -8.30 -13.65
C ASP A 253 24.02 -8.09 -12.28
N ILE A 254 22.97 -7.25 -12.22
CA ILE A 254 22.17 -7.05 -11.01
C ILE A 254 20.73 -7.48 -11.33
N THR A 255 20.48 -8.77 -11.21
CA THR A 255 19.28 -9.43 -11.74
C THR A 255 18.26 -9.83 -10.67
N ASN A 256 18.66 -9.87 -9.41
CA ASN A 256 17.83 -10.31 -8.28
C ASN A 256 18.27 -9.63 -6.97
N ALA A 257 17.48 -9.82 -5.90
CA ALA A 257 17.75 -9.20 -4.61
C ALA A 257 19.11 -9.63 -4.02
N LYS A 258 19.51 -10.88 -4.19
CA LYS A 258 20.78 -11.41 -3.68
C LYS A 258 21.98 -10.75 -4.35
N GLY A 259 21.98 -10.67 -5.67
CA GLY A 259 23.03 -9.98 -6.44
C GLY A 259 23.11 -8.50 -6.07
N PHE A 260 21.97 -7.83 -5.88
CA PHE A 260 21.96 -6.46 -5.37
C PHE A 260 22.60 -6.37 -3.98
N PHE A 261 22.21 -7.24 -3.05
CA PHE A 261 22.74 -7.26 -1.69
C PHE A 261 24.27 -7.47 -1.65
N GLU A 262 24.78 -8.45 -2.39
CA GLU A 262 26.20 -8.80 -2.40
C GLU A 262 27.04 -7.72 -3.09
N GLU A 263 26.67 -7.36 -4.33
CA GLU A 263 27.48 -6.47 -5.17
C GLU A 263 27.38 -5.00 -4.74
N VAL A 264 26.17 -4.51 -4.49
CA VAL A 264 25.94 -3.12 -4.06
C VAL A 264 26.35 -2.96 -2.60
N GLY A 265 26.13 -3.98 -1.75
CA GLY A 265 26.57 -3.96 -0.35
C GLY A 265 28.10 -3.87 -0.23
N ALA A 266 28.84 -4.63 -1.05
CA ALA A 266 30.29 -4.53 -1.10
C ALA A 266 30.77 -3.16 -1.62
N TYR A 267 30.05 -2.57 -2.58
CA TYR A 267 30.38 -1.26 -3.14
C TYR A 267 30.01 -0.08 -2.21
N CYS A 268 28.99 -0.23 -1.36
CA CYS A 268 28.49 0.80 -0.45
C CYS A 268 28.51 0.33 1.02
N PRO A 269 29.70 0.06 1.62
CA PRO A 269 29.81 -0.54 2.95
C PRO A 269 29.27 0.33 4.09
N SER A 270 29.10 1.64 3.86
CA SER A 270 28.52 2.58 4.83
C SER A 270 27.01 2.43 5.00
N ILE A 271 26.32 1.80 4.04
CA ILE A 271 24.88 1.52 4.10
C ILE A 271 24.72 0.02 4.34
N ARG A 272 24.18 -0.34 5.50
CA ARG A 272 23.96 -1.76 5.81
C ARG A 272 22.74 -2.28 5.07
N LEU A 273 22.93 -3.36 4.31
CA LEU A 273 21.85 -4.01 3.58
C LEU A 273 21.25 -5.19 4.36
N PHE A 274 19.99 -5.50 4.08
CA PHE A 274 19.30 -6.70 4.54
C PHE A 274 18.48 -7.30 3.40
N LEU A 275 18.35 -8.63 3.37
CA LEU A 275 17.45 -9.33 2.46
C LEU A 275 16.13 -9.63 3.19
N ILE A 276 15.01 -9.39 2.51
CA ILE A 276 13.67 -9.70 2.99
C ILE A 276 12.99 -10.60 1.98
N SER A 277 12.57 -11.78 2.44
CA SER A 277 11.82 -12.74 1.64
C SER A 277 10.32 -12.43 1.65
N LYS A 278 9.55 -13.10 0.78
CA LYS A 278 8.09 -13.03 0.80
C LYS A 278 7.53 -13.64 2.07
N GLU A 279 8.18 -14.69 2.56
CA GLU A 279 7.83 -15.45 3.76
C GLU A 279 7.97 -14.58 5.01
N ASP A 280 9.00 -13.72 5.08
CA ASP A 280 9.17 -12.75 6.16
C ASP A 280 7.97 -11.79 6.25
N ILE A 281 7.47 -11.31 5.10
CA ILE A 281 6.30 -10.43 5.04
C ILE A 281 5.02 -11.19 5.43
N GLN A 282 4.87 -12.43 4.95
CA GLN A 282 3.72 -13.27 5.30
C GLN A 282 3.70 -13.64 6.79
N ALA A 283 4.85 -13.81 7.43
CA ALA A 283 4.93 -14.03 8.87
C ALA A 283 4.39 -12.81 9.64
N ILE A 284 4.60 -11.59 9.14
CA ILE A 284 4.02 -10.37 9.73
C ILE A 284 2.50 -10.31 9.55
N ASP A 285 1.98 -10.77 8.41
CA ASP A 285 0.52 -10.80 8.17
C ASP A 285 -0.24 -11.60 9.24
N MET A 286 0.41 -12.61 9.84
CA MET A 286 -0.19 -13.44 10.90
C MET A 286 -0.51 -12.66 12.19
N PHE A 287 0.09 -11.48 12.39
CA PHE A 287 -0.20 -10.61 13.53
C PHE A 287 -1.40 -9.67 13.28
N LEU A 288 -1.99 -9.67 12.09
CA LEU A 288 -3.18 -8.86 11.80
C LEU A 288 -4.47 -9.63 12.12
N PRO A 289 -5.39 -9.06 12.93
CA PRO A 289 -6.70 -9.63 13.10
C PRO A 289 -7.55 -9.43 11.83
N LYS A 290 -8.57 -10.29 11.66
CA LYS A 290 -9.49 -10.23 10.51
C LYS A 290 -10.24 -8.91 10.45
N ASP A 291 -10.66 -8.41 11.61
CA ASP A 291 -11.40 -7.17 11.74
C ASP A 291 -10.58 -6.14 12.52
N LEU A 292 -10.45 -4.95 11.94
CA LEU A 292 -9.71 -3.84 12.54
C LEU A 292 -10.60 -2.60 12.63
N PRO A 293 -10.65 -1.94 13.80
CA PRO A 293 -11.44 -0.73 13.98
C PRO A 293 -10.93 0.37 13.04
N VAL A 294 -11.87 1.12 12.47
CA VAL A 294 -11.56 2.30 11.66
C VAL A 294 -11.48 3.51 12.59
N PHE A 295 -10.42 4.30 12.46
CA PHE A 295 -10.28 5.54 13.21
C PHE A 295 -10.76 6.72 12.35
N ALA A 296 -11.86 7.35 12.78
CA ALA A 296 -12.38 8.56 12.17
C ALA A 296 -11.36 9.69 12.36
N GLY A 297 -10.83 10.23 11.25
CA GLY A 297 -9.77 11.24 11.28
C GLY A 297 -8.36 10.72 11.00
N THR A 298 -8.19 9.48 10.53
CA THR A 298 -6.90 8.90 10.10
C THR A 298 -6.07 9.86 9.25
N LEU A 299 -6.67 10.55 8.28
CA LEU A 299 -5.99 11.50 7.39
C LEU A 299 -5.52 12.80 8.08
N LYS A 300 -6.07 13.12 9.27
CA LYS A 300 -5.66 14.28 10.06
C LYS A 300 -4.51 13.97 11.02
N VAL A 301 -4.18 12.69 11.21
CA VAL A 301 -3.16 12.25 12.15
C VAL A 301 -1.76 12.59 11.63
N HIS A 302 -0.99 13.26 12.48
CA HIS A 302 0.44 13.52 12.28
C HIS A 302 1.32 12.97 13.40
N GLU A 303 0.73 12.56 14.52
CA GLU A 303 1.44 11.84 15.58
C GLU A 303 0.54 10.76 16.18
N LEU A 304 1.09 9.57 16.35
CA LEU A 304 0.54 8.49 17.16
C LEU A 304 1.48 8.24 18.33
N THR A 305 0.92 8.08 19.54
CA THR A 305 1.69 7.76 20.75
C THR A 305 1.15 6.51 21.40
N TRP A 306 2.03 5.54 21.59
CA TRP A 306 1.82 4.35 22.41
C TRP A 306 2.77 4.39 23.62
N THR A 307 2.28 3.95 24.78
CA THR A 307 3.11 3.79 25.98
C THR A 307 2.80 2.47 26.65
N GLN A 308 3.80 1.89 27.32
CA GLN A 308 3.64 0.65 28.06
C GLN A 308 2.56 0.76 29.16
N ALA A 309 2.42 1.94 29.79
CA ALA A 309 1.41 2.19 30.82
C ALA A 309 -0.02 2.14 30.26
N THR A 310 -0.20 2.51 28.98
CA THR A 310 -1.48 2.50 28.27
C THR A 310 -1.45 1.52 27.10
N SER A 311 -0.96 0.31 27.33
CA SER A 311 -0.64 -0.65 26.25
C SER A 311 -1.81 -1.05 25.36
N SER A 312 -3.05 -0.91 25.84
CA SER A 312 -4.29 -1.18 25.10
C SER A 312 -4.82 0.03 24.32
N GLU A 313 -4.10 1.15 24.30
CA GLU A 313 -4.56 2.40 23.68
C GLU A 313 -3.46 3.07 22.85
N LEU A 314 -3.85 3.61 21.70
CA LEU A 314 -3.00 4.44 20.85
C LEU A 314 -3.62 5.84 20.74
N TYR A 315 -2.84 6.86 21.09
CA TYR A 315 -3.29 8.24 21.13
C TYR A 315 -2.93 8.96 19.84
N ALA A 316 -3.93 9.54 19.17
CA ALA A 316 -3.75 10.23 17.89
C ALA A 316 -3.78 11.75 18.09
N ARG A 317 -2.91 12.47 17.37
CA ARG A 317 -2.82 13.93 17.39
C ARG A 317 -2.79 14.52 15.99
N GLU A 318 -3.39 15.71 15.85
CA GLU A 318 -3.43 16.45 14.59
C GLU A 318 -2.03 16.97 14.20
N LEU A 319 -1.17 17.23 15.18
CA LEU A 319 0.19 17.71 15.01
C LEU A 319 1.08 17.14 16.11
N THR A 320 2.38 16.97 15.81
CA THR A 320 3.39 16.52 16.77
C THR A 320 3.50 17.50 17.93
N CYS A 321 3.46 17.03 19.18
CA CYS A 321 3.47 17.93 20.35
C CYS A 321 4.75 17.79 21.15
N LEU A 322 5.64 18.79 21.09
CA LEU A 322 6.87 18.81 21.89
C LEU A 322 6.63 19.01 23.40
N THR A 323 5.54 19.69 23.76
CA THR A 323 5.21 19.98 25.18
C THR A 323 4.66 18.76 25.91
N CYS A 324 3.87 17.94 25.22
CA CYS A 324 3.18 16.78 25.79
C CYS A 324 3.82 15.46 25.36
N LEU A 325 5.13 15.45 25.02
CA LEU A 325 5.82 14.24 24.59
C LEU A 325 5.66 13.12 25.62
N THR A 326 5.79 13.42 26.91
CA THR A 326 5.75 12.37 27.95
C THR A 326 4.33 11.95 28.36
N LYS A 327 3.29 12.62 27.87
CA LYS A 327 1.90 12.36 28.25
C LYS A 327 1.18 11.67 27.09
N PRO A 328 0.31 10.66 27.32
CA PRO A 328 -0.50 10.07 26.26
C PRO A 328 -1.51 11.09 25.70
N GLU A 329 -2.27 11.73 26.58
CA GLU A 329 -3.24 12.77 26.22
C GLU A 329 -2.60 14.13 25.98
N CYS A 330 -3.14 14.86 25.00
CA CYS A 330 -2.65 16.18 24.61
C CYS A 330 -3.82 17.15 24.44
N SER A 331 -3.83 18.21 25.25
CA SER A 331 -4.80 19.30 25.17
C SER A 331 -4.57 20.24 23.98
N HIS A 332 -3.38 20.21 23.37
CA HIS A 332 -3.02 21.11 22.26
C HIS A 332 -3.51 20.60 20.91
N TYR A 333 -3.33 19.30 20.65
CA TYR A 333 -3.53 18.68 19.33
C TYR A 333 -4.22 17.32 19.38
N GLY A 334 -4.84 16.93 20.49
CA GLY A 334 -5.50 15.61 20.62
C GLY A 334 -6.64 15.41 19.62
N LEU A 335 -6.63 14.29 18.90
CA LEU A 335 -7.73 13.86 18.01
C LEU A 335 -8.59 12.77 18.62
N GLY A 336 -8.03 11.96 19.52
CA GLY A 336 -8.72 10.86 20.16
C GLY A 336 -7.80 9.68 20.45
N LYS A 337 -8.40 8.56 20.84
CA LYS A 337 -7.68 7.32 21.13
C LYS A 337 -8.30 6.13 20.41
N ILE A 338 -7.44 5.20 20.01
CA ILE A 338 -7.80 3.93 19.38
C ILE A 338 -7.58 2.85 20.43
N LYS A 339 -8.61 2.05 20.69
CA LYS A 339 -8.53 0.95 21.66
C LYS A 339 -8.19 -0.35 20.94
N PHE A 340 -7.37 -1.16 21.60
CA PHE A 340 -7.00 -2.49 21.18
C PHE A 340 -7.40 -3.46 22.28
N GLU A 341 -7.97 -4.59 21.87
CA GLU A 341 -8.20 -5.70 22.79
C GLU A 341 -6.84 -6.22 23.25
N LYS A 342 -6.68 -6.41 24.56
CA LYS A 342 -5.49 -7.09 25.08
C LYS A 342 -5.57 -8.53 24.59
N ASP A 343 -4.49 -9.04 23.99
CA ASP A 343 -4.34 -10.48 23.71
C ASP A 343 -4.58 -11.25 25.02
N ALA A 344 -5.80 -11.78 25.17
CA ALA A 344 -6.16 -12.71 26.23
C ALA A 344 -5.69 -14.10 25.82
N SER A 345 -4.39 -14.31 25.86
CA SER A 345 -3.78 -15.63 25.70
C SER A 345 -2.76 -15.84 26.81
N GLN A 346 -3.29 -15.98 28.02
CA GLN A 346 -3.06 -17.12 28.93
C GLN A 346 -3.84 -16.88 30.23
N THR A 347 -5.05 -17.42 30.32
CA THR A 347 -5.63 -18.04 31.54
C THR A 347 -6.96 -18.68 31.14
N ASN A 348 -7.04 -20.00 31.30
CA ASN A 348 -8.28 -20.76 31.19
C ASN A 348 -9.26 -20.36 32.30
N SER A 349 -10.51 -20.07 31.96
CA SER A 349 -11.70 -20.68 32.56
C SER A 349 -12.95 -20.08 31.92
N GLY A 350 -13.89 -20.94 31.56
CA GLY A 350 -15.10 -20.56 30.85
C GLY A 350 -16.05 -19.75 31.73
N HIS A 351 -16.81 -18.87 31.09
CA HIS A 351 -18.25 -18.80 31.32
C HIS A 351 -18.97 -18.11 30.16
N GLU A 352 -20.23 -18.51 30.03
CA GLU A 352 -21.12 -18.29 28.91
C GLU A 352 -21.64 -16.85 28.80
N LYS A 353 -22.13 -16.56 27.59
CA LYS A 353 -22.61 -15.28 27.06
C LYS A 353 -23.73 -14.64 27.88
N SER A 354 -23.82 -13.30 27.78
CA SER A 354 -25.11 -12.66 27.48
C SER A 354 -24.92 -11.50 26.50
N ASN A 355 -25.69 -11.54 25.42
CA ASN A 355 -25.72 -10.57 24.33
C ASN A 355 -26.68 -9.42 24.67
N SER A 356 -26.23 -8.18 24.50
CA SER A 356 -27.12 -7.05 24.18
C SER A 356 -26.63 -6.41 22.88
N TYR A 357 -27.37 -6.65 21.79
CA TYR A 357 -27.09 -6.09 20.48
C TYR A 357 -27.50 -4.61 20.45
N GLU A 358 -26.52 -3.69 20.46
CA GLU A 358 -26.71 -2.35 19.90
C GLU A 358 -26.18 -2.33 18.47
N THR A 359 -27.08 -2.04 17.53
CA THR A 359 -26.82 -1.97 16.09
C THR A 359 -25.89 -0.77 15.77
N PRO A 360 -24.73 -0.97 15.13
CA PRO A 360 -23.89 0.14 14.68
C PRO A 360 -24.57 0.87 13.51
N LYS A 361 -24.73 2.20 13.64
CA LYS A 361 -25.22 3.08 12.57
C LYS A 361 -24.33 2.95 11.31
N LYS A 362 -24.94 2.65 10.16
CA LYS A 362 -24.31 2.72 8.83
C LYS A 362 -23.85 4.15 8.55
N VAL A 363 -22.54 4.36 8.43
CA VAL A 363 -21.95 5.63 7.98
C VAL A 363 -21.79 5.58 6.46
N ARG A 364 -22.19 6.66 5.76
CA ARG A 364 -22.13 6.73 4.29
C ARG A 364 -20.72 7.11 3.82
N TYR A 365 -20.38 6.63 2.62
CA TYR A 365 -19.09 6.86 1.97
C TYR A 365 -18.80 8.35 1.73
N GLU A 366 -19.84 9.13 1.45
CA GLU A 366 -19.77 10.59 1.24
C GLU A 366 -19.40 11.37 2.52
N ASP A 367 -19.65 10.82 3.71
CA ASP A 367 -19.34 11.46 5.00
C ASP A 367 -17.86 11.27 5.42
N ILE A 368 -17.10 10.45 4.67
CA ILE A 368 -15.69 10.10 4.95
C ILE A 368 -14.74 10.84 4.00
N TYR A 369 -15.20 11.18 2.79
CA TYR A 369 -14.39 11.78 1.73
C TYR A 369 -15.00 13.09 1.24
N THR A 370 -14.85 14.13 2.05
CA THR A 370 -14.98 15.52 1.59
C THR A 370 -13.75 16.31 1.99
N SER A 371 -12.67 16.12 1.23
CA SER A 371 -11.65 17.15 1.03
C SER A 371 -11.01 16.92 -0.33
N SER A 372 -11.33 17.82 -1.25
CA SER A 372 -10.62 18.04 -2.50
C SER A 372 -9.22 18.58 -2.18
N ASP A 373 -8.25 17.70 -2.00
CA ASP A 373 -6.84 18.06 -1.89
C ASP A 373 -6.02 17.15 -2.83
N ASP A 374 -5.22 17.81 -3.67
CA ASP A 374 -4.42 17.26 -4.75
C ASP A 374 -3.31 16.34 -4.22
N SER A 375 -3.29 15.10 -4.69
CA SER A 375 -2.02 14.38 -4.84
C SER A 375 -2.10 13.45 -6.05
N SER A 376 -1.05 13.51 -6.86
CA SER A 376 -0.70 12.52 -7.86
C SER A 376 -0.35 11.20 -7.16
N GLU A 377 -1.15 10.17 -7.42
CA GLU A 377 -0.80 8.78 -7.14
C GLU A 377 -0.15 8.25 -8.42
N ASP A 378 1.13 7.85 -8.33
CA ASP A 378 1.73 6.97 -9.33
C ASP A 378 1.12 5.58 -9.16
N ASP A 379 0.10 5.29 -9.96
CA ASP A 379 -0.52 3.98 -10.08
C ASP A 379 0.45 3.03 -10.78
N ASN A 380 1.27 2.32 -10.00
CA ASN A 380 1.91 1.10 -10.47
C ASN A 380 0.97 -0.09 -10.19
N VAL A 381 0.22 -0.49 -11.22
CA VAL A 381 -0.76 -1.58 -11.16
C VAL A 381 -0.04 -2.90 -10.87
N GLN A 382 -0.03 -3.33 -9.61
CA GLN A 382 0.49 -4.65 -9.23
C GLN A 382 -0.56 -5.75 -9.44
N HIS A 383 -0.19 -6.73 -10.26
CA HIS A 383 -0.87 -7.99 -10.41
C HIS A 383 -0.52 -8.94 -9.25
N GLN A 384 -1.53 -9.34 -8.48
CA GLN A 384 -1.45 -10.53 -7.63
C GLN A 384 -1.66 -11.76 -8.51
N VAL A 385 -0.67 -12.64 -8.53
CA VAL A 385 -0.77 -14.01 -9.04
C VAL A 385 -0.54 -14.91 -7.84
N GLU A 386 -1.57 -15.66 -7.44
CA GLU A 386 -1.44 -16.75 -6.47
C GLU A 386 -1.10 -18.02 -7.27
N GLU A 387 0.17 -18.44 -7.22
CA GLU A 387 0.56 -19.78 -7.64
C GLU A 387 0.21 -20.79 -6.54
N PHE A 388 -0.65 -21.75 -6.88
CA PHE A 388 -0.91 -22.92 -6.06
C PHE A 388 0.09 -24.02 -6.48
N GLN A 389 1.09 -24.29 -5.64
CA GLN A 389 1.97 -25.45 -5.81
C GLN A 389 1.26 -26.70 -5.28
N ALA A 390 0.95 -27.65 -6.17
CA ALA A 390 0.72 -29.04 -5.79
C ALA A 390 1.99 -29.85 -6.08
N SER A 391 2.50 -30.53 -5.06
CA SER A 391 3.67 -31.40 -5.13
C SER A 391 3.45 -32.61 -6.05
N PRO A 392 4.50 -33.15 -6.69
CA PRO A 392 4.36 -34.19 -7.69
C PRO A 392 4.17 -35.56 -7.04
N THR A 393 3.11 -36.25 -7.42
CA THR A 393 3.03 -37.71 -7.29
C THR A 393 3.06 -38.30 -8.70
N THR A 394 4.06 -39.12 -8.97
CA THR A 394 4.29 -39.85 -10.22
C THR A 394 3.16 -40.84 -10.54
N SER A 395 2.59 -40.73 -11.75
CA SER A 395 2.12 -41.88 -12.54
C SER A 395 1.93 -41.47 -14.01
N LYS A 396 2.66 -42.14 -14.91
CA LYS A 396 2.48 -42.06 -16.37
C LYS A 396 1.16 -42.74 -16.75
N GLU A 397 0.24 -42.04 -17.39
CA GLU A 397 -0.80 -42.66 -18.24
C GLU A 397 -1.07 -41.82 -19.50
N LYS A 398 -1.11 -42.50 -20.65
CA LYS A 398 -1.44 -41.95 -21.98
C LYS A 398 -2.94 -41.66 -22.03
N SER A 399 -3.36 -40.43 -22.29
CA SER A 399 -4.76 -40.11 -22.64
C SER A 399 -4.99 -40.17 -24.16
N PRO A 400 -6.10 -40.77 -24.63
CA PRO A 400 -6.43 -40.93 -26.06
C PRO A 400 -6.80 -39.59 -26.70
N SER A 401 -6.51 -39.42 -27.99
CA SER A 401 -6.91 -38.22 -28.75
C SER A 401 -8.41 -38.26 -29.07
N LEU A 402 -9.17 -37.31 -28.53
CA LEU A 402 -10.61 -37.12 -28.80
C LEU A 402 -10.82 -36.67 -30.26
N SER A 403 -11.84 -37.19 -30.95
CA SER A 403 -12.19 -36.82 -32.33
C SER A 403 -13.50 -36.00 -32.39
N LEU A 404 -13.71 -35.24 -33.47
CA LEU A 404 -14.91 -34.39 -33.62
C LEU A 404 -16.22 -35.21 -33.67
N SER A 405 -16.15 -36.47 -34.14
CA SER A 405 -17.27 -37.42 -34.12
C SER A 405 -17.71 -37.79 -32.71
N ASP A 406 -16.83 -37.67 -31.72
CA ASP A 406 -17.13 -38.05 -30.35
C ASP A 406 -18.03 -37.02 -29.63
N LEU A 407 -18.00 -35.75 -30.01
CA LEU A 407 -18.84 -34.74 -29.36
C LEU A 407 -20.30 -34.85 -29.83
N GLU A 408 -21.26 -34.45 -29.01
CA GLU A 408 -22.67 -34.33 -29.42
C GLU A 408 -23.07 -32.86 -29.36
N VAL A 409 -23.86 -32.39 -30.33
CA VAL A 409 -24.45 -31.04 -30.25
C VAL A 409 -25.48 -31.04 -29.13
N GLN A 410 -25.46 -30.04 -28.25
CA GLN A 410 -26.10 -30.01 -26.92
C GLN A 410 -25.48 -30.96 -25.88
N GLY A 411 -24.37 -31.61 -26.22
CA GLY A 411 -23.53 -32.36 -25.28
C GLY A 411 -22.59 -31.44 -24.49
N TRP A 412 -21.97 -31.98 -23.44
CA TRP A 412 -21.07 -31.23 -22.57
C TRP A 412 -19.62 -31.65 -22.73
N CYS A 413 -18.71 -30.67 -22.69
CA CYS A 413 -17.28 -30.92 -22.78
C CYS A 413 -16.49 -29.99 -21.87
N LEU A 414 -15.25 -30.39 -21.57
CA LEU A 414 -14.28 -29.59 -20.85
C LEU A 414 -13.25 -29.05 -21.84
N VAL A 415 -13.21 -27.73 -22.00
CA VAL A 415 -12.28 -27.04 -22.92
C VAL A 415 -11.16 -26.36 -22.15
N THR A 416 -10.01 -26.20 -22.80
CA THR A 416 -8.86 -25.46 -22.26
C THR A 416 -8.71 -24.12 -22.97
N TYR A 417 -8.69 -23.04 -22.20
CA TYR A 417 -8.41 -21.69 -22.70
C TYR A 417 -7.40 -21.01 -21.78
N GLU A 418 -6.32 -20.46 -22.33
CA GLU A 418 -5.22 -19.83 -21.57
C GLU A 418 -4.67 -20.69 -20.40
N ARG A 419 -4.66 -22.02 -20.57
CA ARG A 419 -4.24 -23.04 -19.58
C ARG A 419 -5.22 -23.25 -18.41
N GLU A 420 -6.39 -22.63 -18.43
CA GLU A 420 -7.49 -22.91 -17.51
C GLU A 420 -8.55 -23.81 -18.17
N LEU A 421 -9.31 -24.55 -17.35
CA LEU A 421 -10.33 -25.49 -17.80
C LEU A 421 -11.73 -24.93 -17.56
N PHE A 422 -12.55 -24.96 -18.61
CA PHE A 422 -13.92 -24.45 -18.58
C PHE A 422 -14.88 -25.53 -19.05
N PRO A 423 -15.92 -25.88 -18.28
CA PRO A 423 -16.98 -26.74 -18.76
C PRO A 423 -17.93 -25.91 -19.61
N GLY A 424 -18.39 -26.49 -20.72
CA GLY A 424 -19.29 -25.82 -21.63
C GLY A 424 -20.17 -26.78 -22.41
N GLU A 425 -21.21 -26.22 -22.99
CA GLU A 425 -22.17 -26.93 -23.84
C GLU A 425 -21.79 -26.71 -25.31
N VAL A 426 -21.72 -27.81 -26.07
CA VAL A 426 -21.39 -27.80 -27.49
C VAL A 426 -22.59 -27.28 -28.29
N LEU A 427 -22.46 -26.11 -28.91
CA LEU A 427 -23.51 -25.50 -29.71
C LEU A 427 -23.48 -25.96 -31.16
N LYS A 428 -22.30 -26.10 -31.74
CA LYS A 428 -22.13 -26.43 -33.15
C LYS A 428 -20.79 -27.12 -33.43
N LYS A 429 -20.80 -28.12 -34.31
CA LYS A 429 -19.57 -28.67 -34.89
C LYS A 429 -19.24 -27.94 -36.19
N ILE A 430 -17.97 -27.57 -36.35
CA ILE A 430 -17.44 -26.89 -37.52
C ILE A 430 -16.35 -27.78 -38.10
N GLU A 431 -16.64 -28.43 -39.22
CA GLU A 431 -15.67 -29.31 -39.89
C GLU A 431 -14.48 -28.49 -40.45
N PRO A 432 -13.26 -29.04 -40.43
CA PRO A 432 -12.92 -30.43 -40.11
C PRO A 432 -12.62 -30.71 -38.61
N ASP A 433 -12.26 -29.71 -37.80
CA ASP A 433 -11.68 -29.94 -36.47
C ASP A 433 -12.00 -28.85 -35.43
N GLN A 434 -13.10 -28.11 -35.60
CA GLN A 434 -13.52 -27.03 -34.71
C GLN A 434 -14.89 -27.28 -34.08
N VAL A 435 -15.10 -26.72 -32.89
CA VAL A 435 -16.36 -26.82 -32.15
C VAL A 435 -16.68 -25.50 -31.46
N GLU A 436 -17.89 -25.01 -31.64
CA GLU A 436 -18.41 -23.83 -30.95
C GLU A 436 -19.03 -24.27 -29.62
N VAL A 437 -18.53 -23.71 -28.51
CA VAL A 437 -18.90 -24.11 -27.15
C VAL A 437 -19.27 -22.86 -26.34
N SER A 438 -20.42 -22.92 -25.67
CA SER A 438 -20.84 -21.94 -24.66
C SER A 438 -20.27 -22.33 -23.30
N CYS A 439 -19.39 -21.51 -22.73
CA CYS A 439 -18.63 -21.84 -21.52
C CYS A 439 -19.25 -21.26 -20.24
N MET A 440 -19.19 -22.03 -19.15
CA MET A 440 -19.51 -21.56 -17.81
C MET A 440 -18.28 -20.96 -17.12
N VAL A 441 -18.52 -19.97 -16.27
CA VAL A 441 -17.47 -19.33 -15.46
C VAL A 441 -17.49 -19.84 -14.02
N LYS A 442 -16.31 -19.93 -13.41
CA LYS A 442 -16.17 -20.37 -12.02
C LYS A 442 -16.78 -19.35 -11.06
N ALA A 443 -17.59 -19.82 -10.13
CA ALA A 443 -18.27 -19.04 -9.09
C ALA A 443 -18.04 -19.69 -7.71
N GLY A 444 -16.87 -19.42 -7.12
CA GLY A 444 -16.42 -20.11 -5.92
C GLY A 444 -16.15 -21.59 -6.21
N ASN A 445 -16.88 -22.49 -5.54
CA ASN A 445 -16.79 -23.93 -5.73
C ASN A 445 -17.76 -24.49 -6.79
N PHE A 446 -18.52 -23.63 -7.48
CA PHE A 446 -19.54 -24.01 -8.47
C PHE A 446 -19.28 -23.32 -9.81
N TRP A 447 -20.08 -23.68 -10.81
CA TRP A 447 -20.08 -23.09 -12.15
C TRP A 447 -21.35 -22.28 -12.36
N LYS A 448 -21.29 -21.21 -13.15
CA LYS A 448 -22.48 -20.45 -13.52
C LYS A 448 -22.38 -19.96 -14.95
N TRP A 449 -23.51 -19.75 -15.59
CA TRP A 449 -23.55 -19.04 -16.85
C TRP A 449 -23.16 -17.56 -16.65
N PRO A 450 -22.27 -17.00 -17.49
CA PRO A 450 -21.97 -15.58 -17.47
C PRO A 450 -23.19 -14.76 -17.90
N LYS A 451 -23.25 -13.48 -17.50
CA LYS A 451 -24.38 -12.59 -17.84
C LYS A 451 -24.53 -12.35 -19.34
N ASN A 452 -23.40 -12.32 -20.06
CA ASN A 452 -23.35 -12.36 -21.51
C ASN A 452 -22.82 -13.74 -21.90
N PRO A 453 -23.48 -14.50 -22.80
CA PRO A 453 -23.02 -15.83 -23.20
C PRO A 453 -21.57 -15.80 -23.70
N ASP A 454 -20.74 -16.66 -23.13
CA ASP A 454 -19.33 -16.81 -23.51
C ASP A 454 -19.21 -17.94 -24.52
N ILE A 455 -19.47 -17.60 -25.79
CA ILE A 455 -19.51 -18.55 -26.91
C ILE A 455 -18.22 -18.38 -27.72
N LEU A 456 -17.41 -19.43 -27.76
CA LEU A 456 -16.12 -19.44 -28.44
C LEU A 456 -15.99 -20.68 -29.33
N VAL A 457 -15.18 -20.55 -30.39
CA VAL A 457 -14.81 -21.66 -31.27
C VAL A 457 -13.47 -22.22 -30.83
N TYR A 458 -13.43 -23.50 -30.52
CA TYR A 458 -12.27 -24.25 -30.05
C TYR A 458 -11.82 -25.26 -31.10
N ASN A 459 -10.51 -25.50 -31.21
CA ASN A 459 -10.01 -26.66 -31.92
C ASN A 459 -10.29 -27.94 -31.10
N ILE A 460 -10.54 -29.07 -31.75
CA ILE A 460 -10.79 -30.35 -31.06
C ILE A 460 -9.64 -30.74 -30.11
N LYS A 461 -8.40 -30.30 -30.39
CA LYS A 461 -7.22 -30.48 -29.51
C LYS A 461 -7.32 -29.73 -28.18
N GLU A 462 -8.15 -28.70 -28.12
CA GLU A 462 -8.39 -27.88 -26.92
C GLU A 462 -9.51 -28.47 -26.05
N VAL A 463 -10.26 -29.45 -26.57
CA VAL A 463 -11.25 -30.22 -25.81
C VAL A 463 -10.56 -31.37 -25.09
N LYS A 464 -10.61 -31.35 -23.76
CA LYS A 464 -9.93 -32.35 -22.92
C LYS A 464 -10.73 -33.63 -22.76
N CYS A 465 -12.02 -33.52 -22.53
CA CYS A 465 -12.92 -34.66 -22.36
C CYS A 465 -14.38 -34.26 -22.55
N LYS A 466 -15.24 -35.27 -22.66
CA LYS A 466 -16.69 -35.10 -22.52
C LYS A 466 -17.04 -35.02 -21.04
N LEU A 467 -18.07 -34.26 -20.72
CA LEU A 467 -18.67 -34.17 -19.40
C LEU A 467 -20.08 -34.72 -19.43
N ASN A 468 -20.56 -35.17 -18.28
CA ASN A 468 -21.98 -35.39 -18.07
C ASN A 468 -22.68 -34.03 -17.86
N PRO A 469 -23.99 -33.94 -18.14
CA PRO A 469 -24.75 -32.73 -17.86
C PRO A 469 -24.64 -32.29 -16.39
N PRO A 470 -24.51 -30.99 -16.10
CA PRO A 470 -24.35 -30.51 -14.74
C PRO A 470 -25.65 -30.55 -13.95
N VAL A 471 -25.51 -30.70 -12.63
CA VAL A 471 -26.63 -30.62 -11.68
C VAL A 471 -26.74 -29.21 -11.12
N ALA A 472 -27.95 -28.63 -11.17
CA ALA A 472 -28.22 -27.33 -10.57
C ALA A 472 -28.22 -27.44 -9.02
N VAL A 473 -27.41 -26.61 -8.35
CA VAL A 473 -27.18 -26.67 -6.91
C VAL A 473 -28.11 -25.71 -6.14
N ASN A 474 -28.55 -24.62 -6.78
CA ASN A 474 -29.45 -23.66 -6.15
C ASN A 474 -30.24 -22.85 -7.20
N ALA A 475 -31.28 -22.15 -6.73
CA ALA A 475 -32.10 -21.25 -7.55
C ALA A 475 -31.37 -19.99 -8.05
N ARG A 476 -30.09 -19.78 -7.69
CA ARG A 476 -29.27 -18.66 -8.15
C ARG A 476 -28.46 -18.98 -9.42
N GLY A 477 -28.72 -20.13 -10.05
CA GLY A 477 -28.08 -20.54 -11.31
C GLY A 477 -26.65 -21.05 -11.14
N HIS A 478 -26.36 -21.70 -10.00
CA HIS A 478 -25.08 -22.42 -9.81
C HIS A 478 -25.22 -23.89 -10.18
N PHE A 479 -24.19 -24.42 -10.82
CA PHE A 479 -24.10 -25.76 -11.40
C PHE A 479 -22.88 -26.50 -10.86
N LYS A 480 -22.98 -27.82 -10.74
CA LYS A 480 -21.88 -28.71 -10.38
C LYS A 480 -21.78 -29.82 -11.43
N PHE A 481 -20.56 -30.13 -11.85
CA PHE A 481 -20.24 -31.33 -12.63
C PHE A 481 -19.71 -32.39 -11.66
N ASP A 482 -20.13 -33.63 -11.83
CA ASP A 482 -19.69 -34.77 -11.01
C ASP A 482 -18.39 -35.40 -11.51
#